data_AF-A0A4U8ULQ8-F1
#
_entry.id   AF-A0A4U8ULQ8-F1
#
_cell.length_a   1.000
_cell.length_b   1.000
_cell.length_c   1.000
_cell.angle_alpha   90.00
_cell.angle_beta   90.00
_cell.angle_gamma   90.00
#
_symmetry.space_group_name_H-M   'P 1'
#
loop_
_entity.id
_entity.type
_entity.pdbx_description
1 polymer ?
#
loop_
_entity_poly.entity_id
_entity_poly.type
_entity_poly.pdbx_seq_one_letter_code
_entity_poly.pdbx_strand_id
1 'polypeptide(L)'
;MIQREHLEENDFRADILADHYLPLKGNNDLLSLYLESGADFIETNTFSGTAMAQADHGCEGLVNNINRKSAELAKKACEVVARKTGSNIVYIL
;
A
#
# COMPACT_ATOMS: atom_id res chain seq x y z
N MET A 1 -6.65 10.26 1.40
CA MET A 1 -5.33 10.27 2.09
C MET A 1 -5.49 9.54 3.41
N ILE A 2 -4.69 8.51 3.66
CA ILE A 2 -4.91 7.53 4.75
C ILE A 2 -4.90 8.15 6.16
N GLN A 3 -4.22 9.29 6.34
CA GLN A 3 -4.18 10.06 7.58
C GLN A 3 -5.54 10.64 8.02
N ARG A 4 -6.55 10.65 7.13
CA ARG A 4 -7.91 11.07 7.44
C ARG A 4 -8.83 9.91 7.82
N GLU A 5 -8.34 8.68 7.68
CA GLU A 5 -9.07 7.47 8.05
C GLU A 5 -8.77 7.16 9.52
N HIS A 6 -9.82 6.93 10.33
CA HIS A 6 -9.68 6.57 11.75
C HIS A 6 -9.35 5.07 11.91
N LEU A 7 -8.20 4.67 11.38
CA LEU A 7 -7.79 3.27 11.31
C LEU A 7 -7.37 2.75 12.69
N GLU A 8 -7.86 1.57 13.02
CA GLU A 8 -7.56 0.82 14.23
C GLU A 8 -6.65 -0.38 13.94
N GLU A 9 -6.06 -0.99 14.97
CA GLU A 9 -5.12 -2.12 14.83
C GLU A 9 -5.64 -3.25 13.94
N ASN A 10 -6.94 -3.55 14.02
CA ASN A 10 -7.57 -4.60 13.22
C ASN A 10 -7.60 -4.28 11.72
N ASP A 11 -7.58 -3.00 11.33
CA ASP A 11 -7.56 -2.62 9.92
C ASP A 11 -6.22 -2.98 9.26
N PHE A 12 -5.15 -3.11 10.04
CA PHE A 12 -3.82 -3.50 9.58
C PHE A 12 -3.58 -5.03 9.65
N ARG A 13 -4.51 -5.80 10.25
CA ARG A 13 -4.38 -7.25 10.44
C ARG A 13 -5.14 -8.03 9.37
N ALA A 14 -4.51 -8.18 8.21
CA ALA A 14 -4.97 -9.11 7.17
C ALA A 14 -4.86 -10.58 7.65
N ASP A 15 -5.48 -11.52 6.92
CA ASP A 15 -5.51 -12.95 7.28
C ASP A 15 -4.14 -13.55 7.61
N ILE A 16 -3.09 -13.12 6.89
CA ILE A 16 -1.70 -13.57 7.09
C ILE A 16 -1.00 -12.95 8.30
N LEU A 17 -1.57 -11.89 8.88
CA LEU A 17 -1.05 -11.11 9.99
C LEU A 17 -1.99 -11.12 11.20
N ALA A 18 -3.03 -11.98 11.17
CA ALA A 18 -4.06 -12.07 12.21
C ALA A 18 -3.42 -12.26 13.61
N ASP A 19 -2.50 -13.22 13.72
CA ASP A 19 -1.81 -13.56 14.97
C ASP A 19 -0.43 -12.89 15.12
N HIS A 20 -0.15 -11.82 14.37
CA HIS A 20 1.15 -11.16 14.42
C HIS A 20 1.44 -10.60 15.81
N TYR A 21 2.63 -10.91 16.35
CA TYR A 21 2.98 -10.69 17.76
C TYR A 21 3.27 -9.22 18.11
N LEU A 22 3.44 -8.35 17.11
CA LEU A 22 3.67 -6.91 17.28
C LEU A 22 2.47 -6.09 16.80
N PRO A 23 2.27 -4.89 17.36
CA PRO A 23 1.32 -3.92 16.84
C PRO A 23 1.64 -3.52 15.39
N LEU A 24 0.63 -3.49 14.54
CA LEU A 24 0.73 -3.13 13.12
C LEU A 24 0.13 -1.76 12.82
N LYS A 25 -0.63 -1.18 13.75
CA LYS A 25 -1.20 0.17 13.61
C LYS A 25 -0.11 1.18 13.29
N GLY A 26 -0.31 1.91 12.19
CA GLY A 26 0.63 2.91 11.69
C GLY A 26 1.56 2.40 10.58
N ASN A 27 1.63 1.08 10.34
CA ASN A 27 2.32 0.51 9.18
C ASN A 27 1.45 0.66 7.92
N ASN A 28 1.38 1.89 7.42
CA ASN A 28 0.52 2.24 6.29
C ASN A 28 0.88 1.51 5.01
N ASP A 29 2.10 0.99 4.87
CA ASP A 29 2.54 0.18 3.73
C ASP A 29 1.73 -1.13 3.59
N LEU A 30 1.11 -1.60 4.68
CA LEU A 30 0.14 -2.72 4.65
C LEU A 30 -1.18 -2.35 3.97
N LEU A 31 -1.49 -1.05 3.89
CA LEU A 31 -2.75 -0.50 3.41
C LEU A 31 -2.55 0.18 2.05
N SER A 32 -2.25 -0.59 1.03
CA SER A 32 -2.16 -0.08 -0.34
C SER A 32 -3.57 0.24 -0.89
N LEU A 33 -4.05 1.48 -0.77
CA LEU A 33 -5.37 1.87 -1.26
C LEU A 33 -5.38 3.02 -2.28
N TYR A 34 -6.02 2.69 -3.41
CA TYR A 34 -6.73 3.43 -4.47
C TYR A 34 -6.33 4.85 -4.92
N LEU A 35 -6.35 5.01 -6.25
CA LEU A 35 -6.21 6.25 -6.99
C LEU A 35 -7.48 7.09 -6.98
N GLU A 36 -7.30 8.39 -6.75
CA GLU A 36 -8.31 9.42 -7.00
C GLU A 36 -8.22 9.89 -8.47
N SER A 37 -9.36 10.07 -9.12
CA SER A 37 -9.42 10.46 -10.53
C SER A 37 -8.89 11.89 -10.73
N GLY A 38 -7.91 12.05 -11.62
CA GLY A 38 -7.31 13.34 -11.98
C GLY A 38 -5.81 13.46 -11.72
N ALA A 39 -5.18 12.44 -11.13
CA ALA A 39 -3.73 12.39 -10.97
C ALA A 39 -3.05 11.87 -12.25
N ASP A 40 -2.04 12.60 -12.73
CA ASP A 40 -1.19 12.19 -13.86
C ASP A 40 -0.11 11.17 -13.44
N PHE A 41 0.22 11.15 -12.15
CA PHE A 41 1.23 10.30 -11.53
C PHE A 41 0.68 9.63 -10.28
N ILE A 42 1.21 8.44 -10.01
CA ILE A 42 0.85 7.65 -8.85
C ILE A 42 2.11 7.07 -8.23
N GLU A 43 2.14 6.97 -6.91
CA GLU A 43 3.23 6.33 -6.17
C GLU A 43 2.67 5.11 -5.42
N THR A 44 3.44 4.03 -5.34
CA THR A 44 3.07 2.91 -4.49
C THR A 44 3.13 3.31 -3.02
N ASN A 45 2.22 2.78 -2.19
CA ASN A 45 2.26 3.01 -0.75
C ASN A 45 3.35 2.13 -0.12
N THR A 46 4.62 2.46 -0.39
CA THR A 46 5.81 1.67 -0.05
C THR A 46 6.96 2.53 0.48
N PHE A 47 6.66 3.73 1.00
CA PHE A 47 7.67 4.65 1.53
C PHE A 47 8.52 3.99 2.64
N SER A 48 7.93 3.06 3.40
CA SER A 48 8.61 2.27 4.44
C SER A 48 8.76 0.79 4.03
N GLY A 49 8.71 0.49 2.72
CA GLY A 49 8.90 -0.83 2.13
C GLY A 49 10.35 -1.32 2.13
N THR A 50 11.09 -1.06 3.21
CA THR A 50 12.49 -1.49 3.40
C THR A 50 12.61 -2.42 4.60
N ALA A 51 13.61 -3.30 4.59
CA ALA A 51 13.83 -4.21 5.71
C ALA A 51 14.09 -3.47 7.03
N MET A 52 14.74 -2.31 6.99
CA MET A 52 14.97 -1.49 8.18
C MET A 52 13.68 -0.96 8.80
N ALA A 53 12.79 -0.37 7.99
CA ALA A 53 11.56 0.19 8.52
C ALA A 53 10.53 -0.89 8.89
N GLN A 54 10.55 -2.04 8.20
CA GLN A 54 9.71 -3.17 8.57
C GLN A 54 10.22 -3.94 9.80
N ALA A 55 11.48 -3.74 10.22
CA ALA A 55 12.02 -4.37 11.42
C ALA A 55 11.35 -3.87 12.71
N ASP A 56 10.93 -2.59 12.73
CA ASP A 56 10.13 -2.04 13.84
C ASP A 56 8.80 -2.78 14.02
N HIS A 57 8.34 -3.47 12.97
CA HIS A 57 7.13 -4.28 12.96
C HIS A 57 7.40 -5.79 12.84
N GLY A 58 8.65 -6.27 12.83
CA GLY A 58 8.97 -7.69 12.63
C GLY A 58 8.53 -8.26 11.26
N CYS A 59 8.47 -7.40 10.24
CA CYS A 59 7.95 -7.69 8.91
C CYS A 59 9.05 -7.69 7.82
N GLU A 60 10.32 -7.83 8.19
CA GLU A 60 11.46 -7.75 7.27
C GLU A 60 11.36 -8.78 6.12
N GLY A 61 10.83 -9.97 6.43
CA GLY A 61 10.60 -11.04 5.46
C GLY A 61 9.47 -10.74 4.45
N LEU A 62 8.62 -9.75 4.73
CA LEU A 62 7.46 -9.39 3.90
C LEU A 62 7.75 -8.27 2.90
N VAL A 63 8.91 -7.62 2.98
CA VAL A 63 9.30 -6.47 2.13
C VAL A 63 9.06 -6.72 0.64
N ASN A 64 9.52 -7.87 0.12
CA ASN A 64 9.33 -8.21 -1.29
C ASN A 64 7.85 -8.38 -1.66
N ASN A 65 7.05 -8.95 -0.76
CA ASN A 65 5.62 -9.14 -0.99
C ASN A 65 4.86 -7.82 -0.92
N ILE A 66 5.18 -6.96 0.04
CA ILE A 66 4.62 -5.60 0.19
C ILE A 66 4.87 -4.81 -1.10
N ASN A 67 6.13 -4.70 -1.53
CA ASN A 67 6.48 -3.92 -2.71
C ASN A 67 5.83 -4.46 -3.99
N ARG A 68 5.81 -5.79 -4.18
CA ARG A 68 5.18 -6.41 -5.34
C ARG A 68 3.67 -6.19 -5.35
N LYS A 69 3.00 -6.38 -4.20
CA LYS A 69 1.54 -6.22 -4.10
C LYS A 69 1.12 -4.77 -4.28
N SER A 70 1.88 -3.84 -3.72
CA SER A 70 1.67 -2.41 -3.95
C SER A 70 1.79 -2.06 -5.43
N ALA A 71 2.83 -2.53 -6.14
CA ALA A 71 2.99 -2.29 -7.57
C ALA A 71 1.86 -2.93 -8.41
N GLU A 72 1.42 -4.14 -8.06
CA GLU A 72 0.27 -4.81 -8.71
C GLU A 72 -1.03 -4.01 -8.54
N LEU A 73 -1.28 -3.48 -7.34
CA LEU A 73 -2.47 -2.69 -7.03
C LEU A 73 -2.43 -1.33 -7.73
N ALA A 74 -1.27 -0.65 -7.73
CA ALA A 74 -1.04 0.58 -8.47
C ALA A 74 -1.33 0.41 -9.95
N LYS A 75 -0.79 -0.65 -10.58
CA LYS A 75 -1.09 -0.99 -11.98
C LYS A 75 -2.58 -1.20 -12.24
N LYS A 76 -3.25 -2.01 -11.41
CA LYS A 76 -4.69 -2.27 -11.55
C LYS A 76 -5.52 -1.00 -11.42
N ALA A 77 -5.17 -0.12 -10.48
CA ALA A 77 -5.87 1.14 -10.30
C ALA A 77 -5.68 2.05 -11.53
N CYS A 78 -4.46 2.14 -12.09
CA CYS A 78 -4.21 2.87 -13.34
C CYS A 78 -5.05 2.32 -14.49
N GLU A 79 -5.13 0.99 -14.65
CA GLU A 79 -5.97 0.38 -15.69
C GLU A 79 -7.45 0.75 -15.52
N VAL A 80 -7.96 0.79 -14.28
CA VAL A 80 -9.34 1.18 -14.00
C VAL A 80 -9.58 2.64 -14.36
N VAL A 81 -8.68 3.55 -13.99
CA VAL A 81 -8.84 4.98 -14.29
C VAL A 81 -8.67 5.24 -15.79
N ALA A 82 -7.67 4.65 -16.44
CA ALA A 82 -7.46 4.76 -17.89
C ALA A 82 -8.70 4.32 -18.68
N ARG A 83 -9.37 3.23 -18.26
CA ARG A 83 -10.64 2.81 -18.87
C ARG A 83 -11.79 3.80 -18.65
N LYS A 84 -11.81 4.48 -17.50
CA LYS A 84 -12.88 5.44 -17.15
C LYS A 84 -12.68 6.81 -17.78
N THR A 85 -11.44 7.28 -17.94
CA THR A 85 -11.13 8.66 -18.35
C THR A 85 -10.50 8.77 -19.72
N GLY A 86 -10.00 7.68 -20.31
CA GLY A 86 -9.22 7.70 -21.55
C GLY A 86 -7.79 8.26 -21.38
N SER A 87 -7.35 8.48 -20.14
CA SER A 87 -6.04 9.07 -19.82
C SER A 87 -4.97 7.99 -19.66
N ASN A 88 -3.75 8.24 -20.16
CA ASN A 88 -2.58 7.41 -19.88
C ASN A 88 -1.88 7.91 -18.62
N ILE A 89 -2.12 7.25 -17.49
CA ILE A 89 -1.46 7.56 -16.21
C ILE A 89 -0.04 6.98 -16.21
N VAL A 90 0.94 7.77 -15.76
CA VAL A 90 2.36 7.41 -15.73
C VAL A 90 2.76 6.93 -14.32
N TYR A 91 3.59 5.89 -14.25
CA TYR A 91 4.03 5.24 -13.01
C TYR A 91 5.10 6.06 -12.27
N ILE A 92 5.03 6.11 -10.93
CA ILE A 92 6.16 6.36 -10.04
C ILE A 92 6.23 5.17 -9.05
N LEU A 93 7.45 4.63 -8.90
CA LEU A 93 7.81 3.49 -8.03
C LEU A 93 8.20 3.99 -6.64
#